data_AF-A0A2G6WLL0-F1
#
_entry.id   AF-A0A2G6WLL0-F1
#
_cell.length_a   1.000
_cell.length_b   1.000
_cell.length_c   1.000
_cell.angle_alpha   90.00
_cell.angle_beta   90.00
_cell.angle_gamma   90.00
#
_symmetry.space_group_name_H-M   'P 1'
#
loop_
_entity.id
_entity.type
_entity.pdbx_description
1 polymer ?
#
loop_
_entity_poly.entity_id
_entity_poly.type
_entity_poly.pdbx_seq_one_letter_code
_entity_poly.pdbx_strand_id
1 'polypeptide(L)'
;MTKTKITIVFLGQIPIKIDKTTISKWSSKHFEIENVLNVPITTNADGEDWDYSDDNIKNLLPEVYSGDFLLAITHIPLEDNYYARRFDNNRICATFYEIADFLKVSNIPFENLVYRLLYSYFLIYKRYGDRIPKRSETTNFTHDETRGCLFDMNGIKSDIIYSTNKPQLCNKCIDKLKNEGIEESVLNEIQRELKKIDKDLYYKILDFIQENPIWAIIISSLTAILLGIIGSVLASFIYEIIK
;
A
#
# COMPACT_ATOMS: atom_id res chain seq x y z
N MET A 1 -6.51 -21.10 12.23
CA MET A 1 -6.14 -21.22 10.81
C MET A 1 -4.67 -20.86 10.66
N THR A 2 -3.95 -21.55 9.78
CA THR A 2 -2.60 -21.16 9.36
C THR A 2 -2.67 -19.86 8.58
N LYS A 3 -1.72 -18.94 8.82
CA LYS A 3 -1.62 -17.69 8.06
C LYS A 3 -1.21 -17.97 6.62
N THR A 4 -1.72 -17.16 5.70
CA THR A 4 -1.25 -17.19 4.32
C THR A 4 0.17 -16.65 4.24
N LYS A 5 1.08 -17.41 3.65
CA LYS A 5 2.49 -17.06 3.50
C LYS A 5 2.72 -16.35 2.18
N ILE A 6 3.34 -15.19 2.22
CA ILE A 6 3.58 -14.37 1.03
C ILE A 6 5.08 -14.19 0.85
N THR A 7 5.58 -14.50 -0.35
CA THR A 7 6.92 -14.11 -0.75
C THR A 7 6.87 -12.78 -1.50
N ILE A 8 7.71 -11.83 -1.10
CA ILE A 8 7.89 -10.56 -1.79
C ILE A 8 9.17 -10.62 -2.61
N VAL A 9 9.09 -10.23 -3.88
CA VAL A 9 10.26 -10.08 -4.75
C VAL A 9 10.41 -8.63 -5.13
N PHE A 10 11.59 -8.04 -4.87
CA PHE A 10 11.97 -6.78 -5.50
C PHE A 10 12.69 -7.11 -6.81
N LEU A 11 12.00 -6.92 -7.92
CA LEU A 11 12.48 -7.21 -9.27
C LEU A 11 13.17 -5.97 -9.85
N GLY A 12 14.45 -6.12 -10.14
CA GLY A 12 15.31 -5.04 -10.61
C GLY A 12 15.72 -4.05 -9.52
N GLN A 13 16.41 -3.00 -9.96
CA GLN A 13 16.73 -1.88 -9.09
C GLN A 13 15.50 -1.00 -8.93
N ILE A 14 15.21 -0.63 -7.68
CA ILE A 14 14.09 0.26 -7.34
C ILE A 14 14.70 1.60 -6.91
N PRO A 15 14.71 2.62 -7.78
CA PRO A 15 15.37 3.91 -7.55
C PRO A 15 14.58 4.82 -6.60
N ILE A 16 13.87 4.24 -5.63
CA ILE A 16 13.17 4.95 -4.55
C ILE A 16 13.60 4.39 -3.21
N LYS A 17 13.57 5.22 -2.17
CA LYS A 17 13.91 4.79 -0.82
C LYS A 17 12.74 4.02 -0.21
N ILE A 18 12.78 2.70 -0.35
CA ILE A 18 11.82 1.78 0.27
C ILE A 18 12.48 0.98 1.38
N ASP A 19 11.87 0.98 2.56
CA ASP A 19 12.35 0.23 3.72
C ASP A 19 11.82 -1.22 3.70
N LYS A 20 12.62 -2.08 3.07
CA LYS A 20 12.36 -3.53 3.00
C LYS A 20 12.30 -4.20 4.38
N THR A 21 12.95 -3.62 5.39
CA THR A 21 12.94 -4.14 6.77
C THR A 21 11.62 -3.85 7.46
N THR A 22 11.06 -2.67 7.22
CA THR A 22 9.73 -2.33 7.73
C THR A 22 8.66 -3.16 7.03
N ILE A 23 8.80 -3.36 5.71
CA ILE A 23 7.92 -4.25 4.95
C ILE A 23 7.95 -5.68 5.53
N SER A 24 9.12 -6.29 5.70
CA SER A 24 9.21 -7.68 6.18
C SER A 24 8.65 -7.91 7.58
N LYS A 25 8.57 -6.85 8.41
CA LYS A 25 8.01 -6.89 9.77
C LYS A 25 6.52 -6.59 9.81
N TRP A 26 5.89 -6.28 8.67
CA TRP A 26 4.47 -6.00 8.64
C TRP A 26 3.66 -7.21 9.12
N SER A 27 2.81 -6.98 10.11
CA SER A 27 2.07 -8.03 10.80
C SER A 27 0.58 -7.93 10.49
N SER A 28 0.05 -9.00 9.91
CA SER A 28 -1.38 -9.25 9.77
C SER A 28 -1.75 -10.52 10.57
N LYS A 29 -3.00 -10.57 11.03
CA LYS A 29 -3.58 -11.81 11.58
C LYS A 29 -3.79 -12.88 10.52
N HIS A 30 -3.95 -12.51 9.25
CA HIS A 30 -4.36 -13.43 8.20
C HIS A 30 -3.24 -13.87 7.27
N PHE A 31 -2.20 -13.05 7.14
CA PHE A 31 -1.02 -13.39 6.35
C PHE A 31 0.27 -13.01 7.06
N GLU A 32 1.36 -13.59 6.60
CA GLU A 32 2.72 -13.27 7.01
C GLU A 32 3.64 -13.20 5.79
N ILE A 33 4.68 -12.39 5.88
CA ILE A 33 5.72 -12.29 4.86
C ILE A 33 6.76 -13.34 5.19
N GLU A 34 6.83 -14.38 4.37
CA GLU A 34 7.76 -15.50 4.59
C GLU A 34 9.17 -15.13 4.15
N ASN A 35 9.30 -14.51 2.98
CA ASN A 35 10.58 -14.13 2.40
C ASN A 35 10.50 -12.79 1.66
N VAL A 36 11.63 -12.09 1.66
CA VAL A 36 11.86 -10.89 0.85
C VAL A 36 13.11 -11.10 0.01
N LEU A 37 12.94 -11.23 -1.30
CA LEU A 37 14.00 -11.54 -2.25
C LEU A 37 14.31 -10.33 -3.12
N ASN A 38 15.52 -10.31 -3.67
CA ASN A 38 15.92 -9.36 -4.72
C ASN A 38 16.33 -10.16 -5.94
N VAL A 39 15.72 -9.85 -7.08
CA VAL A 39 15.98 -10.55 -8.35
C VAL A 39 16.37 -9.49 -9.37
N PRO A 40 17.53 -9.60 -10.05
CA PRO A 40 17.91 -8.62 -11.06
C PRO A 40 17.03 -8.76 -12.31
N ILE A 41 16.87 -7.67 -13.06
CA ILE A 41 16.35 -7.72 -14.43
C ILE A 41 17.53 -8.05 -15.33
N THR A 42 17.42 -9.12 -16.11
CA THR A 42 18.49 -9.62 -16.99
C THR A 42 18.15 -9.54 -18.47
N THR A 43 16.97 -9.00 -18.80
CA THR A 43 16.45 -8.83 -20.16
C THR A 43 16.18 -7.35 -20.44
N ASN A 44 15.98 -7.00 -21.71
CA ASN A 44 15.56 -5.67 -22.11
C ASN A 44 14.03 -5.57 -22.16
N ALA A 45 13.52 -4.33 -22.21
CA ALA A 45 12.14 -4.07 -22.60
C ALA A 45 11.86 -4.65 -23.99
N ASP A 46 10.68 -5.23 -24.16
CA ASP A 46 10.30 -5.99 -25.35
C ASP A 46 8.90 -5.63 -25.91
N GLY A 47 8.20 -4.67 -25.31
CA GLY A 47 6.98 -4.11 -25.87
C GLY A 47 7.10 -2.63 -26.25
N GLU A 48 5.95 -1.96 -26.38
CA GLU A 48 5.88 -0.57 -26.82
C GLU A 48 6.23 0.38 -25.66
N ASP A 49 6.75 1.56 -25.97
CA ASP A 49 7.09 2.58 -24.97
C ASP A 49 7.99 2.08 -23.81
N TRP A 50 8.91 1.16 -24.13
CA TRP A 50 9.86 0.56 -23.19
C TRP A 50 9.23 -0.30 -22.10
N ASP A 51 7.99 -0.76 -22.29
CA ASP A 51 7.34 -1.71 -21.39
C ASP A 51 7.90 -3.14 -21.51
N TYR A 52 7.68 -3.91 -20.44
CA TYR A 52 8.03 -5.32 -20.38
C TYR A 52 6.76 -6.14 -20.54
N SER A 53 6.75 -7.00 -21.55
CA SER A 53 5.64 -7.90 -21.85
C SER A 53 5.35 -8.84 -20.68
N ASP A 54 4.12 -9.37 -20.64
CA ASP A 54 3.74 -10.34 -19.61
C ASP A 54 4.66 -11.57 -19.60
N ASP A 55 5.12 -12.02 -20.77
CA ASP A 55 6.00 -13.19 -20.90
C ASP A 55 7.44 -12.87 -20.46
N ASN A 56 7.94 -11.67 -20.72
CA ASN A 56 9.23 -11.22 -20.23
C ASN A 56 9.26 -11.16 -18.69
N ILE A 57 8.24 -10.55 -18.07
CA ILE A 57 8.14 -10.50 -16.60
C ILE A 57 8.05 -11.91 -16.01
N LYS A 58 7.22 -12.80 -16.57
CA LYS A 58 7.10 -14.19 -16.09
C LYS A 58 8.45 -14.92 -16.04
N ASN A 59 9.28 -14.73 -17.07
CA ASN A 59 10.60 -15.37 -17.17
C ASN A 59 11.62 -14.79 -16.18
N LEU A 60 11.45 -13.54 -15.75
CA LEU A 60 12.28 -12.92 -14.73
C LEU A 60 11.87 -13.31 -13.30
N LEU A 61 10.62 -13.73 -13.09
CA LEU A 61 10.13 -14.11 -11.77
C LEU A 61 10.54 -15.55 -11.40
N PRO A 62 10.89 -15.82 -10.13
CA PRO A 62 11.12 -17.19 -9.67
C PRO A 62 9.93 -18.10 -9.95
N GLU A 63 10.17 -19.24 -10.61
CA GLU A 63 9.14 -20.27 -10.82
C GLU A 63 8.85 -21.04 -9.53
N VAL A 64 9.90 -21.32 -8.75
CA VAL A 64 9.84 -21.97 -7.44
C VAL A 64 10.15 -20.94 -6.37
N TYR A 65 9.21 -20.77 -5.45
CA TYR A 65 9.33 -19.87 -4.30
C TYR A 65 8.64 -20.51 -3.10
N SER A 66 8.93 -20.01 -1.89
CA SER A 66 8.25 -20.46 -0.68
C SER A 66 6.96 -19.67 -0.47
N GLY A 67 5.94 -20.34 0.05
CA GLY A 67 4.69 -19.69 0.45
C GLY A 67 3.57 -19.90 -0.55
N ASP A 68 2.44 -19.26 -0.28
CA ASP A 68 1.16 -19.51 -0.95
C ASP A 68 1.01 -18.68 -2.24
N PHE A 69 1.58 -17.47 -2.26
CA PHE A 69 1.66 -16.63 -3.45
C PHE A 69 2.86 -15.67 -3.39
N LEU A 70 3.24 -15.17 -4.57
CA LEU A 70 4.36 -14.24 -4.76
C LEU A 70 3.86 -12.87 -5.22
N LEU A 71 4.29 -11.82 -4.51
CA LEU A 71 4.10 -10.43 -4.92
C LEU A 71 5.44 -9.82 -5.32
N ALA A 72 5.64 -9.63 -6.61
CA ALA A 72 6.79 -8.90 -7.13
C ALA A 72 6.50 -7.39 -7.21
N ILE A 73 7.52 -6.60 -6.91
CA ILE A 73 7.52 -5.15 -6.94
C ILE A 73 8.70 -4.71 -7.82
N THR A 74 8.44 -3.92 -8.84
CA THR A 74 9.44 -3.37 -9.77
C THR A 74 9.29 -1.86 -9.93
N HIS A 75 10.15 -1.23 -10.71
CA HIS A 75 10.04 0.17 -11.13
C HIS A 75 10.01 0.34 -12.66
N ILE A 76 10.01 -0.77 -13.41
CA ILE A 76 9.89 -0.74 -14.88
C ILE A 76 8.41 -0.70 -15.29
N PRO A 77 8.06 -0.08 -16.43
CA PRO A 77 6.71 -0.16 -16.99
C PRO A 77 6.32 -1.62 -17.29
N LEU A 78 5.09 -1.97 -16.95
CA LEU A 78 4.49 -3.25 -17.30
C LEU A 78 3.63 -3.07 -18.56
N GLU A 79 3.47 -4.16 -19.31
CA GLU A 79 2.62 -4.23 -20.51
C GLU A 79 1.29 -3.47 -20.37
N ASP A 80 0.88 -2.78 -21.45
CA ASP A 80 -0.32 -1.91 -21.54
C ASP A 80 -0.40 -0.84 -20.44
N ASN A 81 0.75 -0.47 -19.87
CA ASN A 81 0.87 0.51 -18.79
C ASN A 81 0.05 0.18 -17.52
N TYR A 82 -0.21 -1.09 -17.22
CA TYR A 82 -0.83 -1.47 -15.93
C TYR A 82 0.12 -1.26 -14.75
N TYR A 83 -0.39 -0.88 -13.59
CA TYR A 83 0.44 -0.80 -12.38
C TYR A 83 0.54 -2.13 -11.61
N ALA A 84 -0.33 -3.10 -11.92
CA ALA A 84 -0.27 -4.45 -11.36
C ALA A 84 -0.84 -5.48 -12.34
N ARG A 85 -0.14 -6.58 -12.54
CA ARG A 85 -0.52 -7.69 -13.41
C ARG A 85 -0.39 -9.03 -12.67
N ARG A 86 -1.26 -9.97 -13.03
CA ARG A 86 -1.34 -11.31 -12.44
C ARG A 86 -0.83 -12.33 -13.43
N PHE A 87 -0.10 -13.31 -12.94
CA PHE A 87 0.48 -14.38 -13.74
C PHE A 87 -0.01 -15.73 -13.24
N ASP A 88 0.45 -16.79 -13.90
CA ASP A 88 0.28 -18.15 -13.45
C ASP A 88 1.10 -18.46 -12.19
N ASN A 89 0.77 -19.59 -11.56
CA ASN A 89 1.42 -20.07 -10.34
C ASN A 89 1.38 -19.09 -9.16
N ASN A 90 0.23 -18.41 -8.96
CA ASN A 90 0.01 -17.44 -7.89
C ASN A 90 1.04 -16.29 -7.85
N ARG A 91 1.55 -15.87 -9.00
CA ARG A 91 2.50 -14.76 -9.11
C ARG A 91 1.78 -13.47 -9.51
N ILE A 92 2.20 -12.37 -8.90
CA ILE A 92 1.76 -11.02 -9.23
C ILE A 92 3.01 -10.17 -9.43
N CYS A 93 2.98 -9.21 -10.36
CA CYS A 93 3.96 -8.13 -10.41
C CYS A 93 3.24 -6.79 -10.37
N ALA A 94 3.69 -5.89 -9.51
CA ALA A 94 3.26 -4.51 -9.47
C ALA A 94 4.46 -3.59 -9.67
N THR A 95 4.22 -2.40 -10.21
CA THR A 95 5.27 -1.43 -10.52
C THR A 95 5.06 -0.10 -9.83
N PHE A 96 6.19 0.51 -9.46
CA PHE A 96 6.29 1.90 -9.05
C PHE A 96 6.44 2.87 -10.23
N TYR A 97 6.54 2.39 -11.48
CA TYR A 97 6.57 3.23 -12.66
C TYR A 97 5.36 4.19 -12.68
N GLU A 98 5.62 5.50 -12.74
CA GLU A 98 4.70 6.64 -12.55
C GLU A 98 4.06 6.74 -11.15
N ILE A 99 3.71 5.61 -10.53
CA ILE A 99 3.10 5.57 -9.20
C ILE A 99 4.00 6.23 -8.15
N ALA A 100 5.31 6.03 -8.23
CA ALA A 100 6.27 6.65 -7.33
C ALA A 100 6.16 8.19 -7.33
N ASP A 101 5.95 8.82 -8.48
CA ASP A 101 5.85 10.27 -8.58
C ASP A 101 4.58 10.78 -7.89
N PHE A 102 3.44 10.10 -8.09
CA PHE A 102 2.17 10.46 -7.42
C PHE A 102 2.27 10.32 -5.90
N LEU A 103 2.87 9.24 -5.41
CA LEU A 103 3.07 9.02 -3.98
C LEU A 103 4.02 10.06 -3.38
N LYS A 104 5.12 10.37 -4.09
CA LYS A 104 6.10 11.37 -3.66
C LYS A 104 5.50 12.77 -3.57
N VAL A 105 4.78 13.21 -4.60
CA VAL A 105 4.10 14.52 -4.61
C VAL A 105 3.06 14.61 -3.50
N SER A 106 2.38 13.50 -3.21
CA SER A 106 1.36 13.43 -2.16
C SER A 106 1.92 13.15 -0.77
N ASN A 107 3.25 13.08 -0.58
CA ASN A 107 3.90 12.71 0.67
C ASN A 107 3.38 11.39 1.28
N ILE A 108 3.10 10.39 0.43
CA ILE A 108 2.67 9.05 0.84
C ILE A 108 3.89 8.12 0.88
N PRO A 109 4.13 7.40 1.99
CA PRO A 109 5.19 6.38 2.06
C PRO A 109 5.03 5.32 0.96
N PHE A 110 6.12 4.96 0.28
CA PHE A 110 6.08 3.97 -0.81
C PHE A 110 5.63 2.58 -0.33
N GLU A 111 5.93 2.25 0.92
CA GLU A 111 5.52 1.02 1.59
C GLU A 111 4.00 0.87 1.62
N ASN A 112 3.24 1.98 1.65
CA ASN A 112 1.78 1.92 1.65
C ASN A 112 1.22 1.26 0.39
N LEU A 113 1.88 1.42 -0.76
CA LEU A 113 1.51 0.70 -1.97
C LEU A 113 1.69 -0.81 -1.77
N VAL A 114 2.83 -1.24 -1.22
CA VAL A 114 3.10 -2.65 -0.96
C VAL A 114 2.07 -3.21 0.03
N TYR A 115 1.80 -2.51 1.13
CA TYR A 115 0.82 -2.96 2.13
C TYR A 115 -0.57 -3.10 1.53
N ARG A 116 -1.07 -2.09 0.81
CA ARG A 116 -2.41 -2.19 0.20
C ARG A 116 -2.49 -3.34 -0.82
N LEU A 117 -1.41 -3.61 -1.56
CA LEU A 117 -1.36 -4.73 -2.51
C LEU A 117 -1.37 -6.08 -1.79
N LEU A 118 -0.66 -6.22 -0.67
CA LEU A 118 -0.70 -7.43 0.16
C LEU A 118 -2.13 -7.76 0.60
N TYR A 119 -2.88 -6.77 1.12
CA TYR A 119 -4.27 -6.97 1.50
C TYR A 119 -5.20 -7.24 0.30
N SER A 120 -5.06 -6.47 -0.80
CA SER A 120 -5.86 -6.68 -2.02
C SER A 120 -5.68 -8.11 -2.55
N TYR A 121 -4.43 -8.57 -2.68
CA TYR A 121 -4.14 -9.89 -3.24
C TYR A 121 -4.36 -11.03 -2.25
N PHE A 122 -4.23 -10.82 -0.94
CA PHE A 122 -4.69 -11.78 0.06
C PHE A 122 -6.20 -12.05 -0.09
N LEU A 123 -7.01 -10.99 -0.21
CA LEU A 123 -8.46 -11.14 -0.39
C LEU A 123 -8.80 -11.81 -1.73
N ILE A 124 -8.08 -11.48 -2.80
CA ILE A 124 -8.21 -12.17 -4.11
C ILE A 124 -7.85 -13.65 -3.97
N TYR A 125 -6.74 -13.96 -3.32
CA TYR A 125 -6.30 -15.33 -3.09
C TYR A 125 -7.39 -16.15 -2.37
N LYS A 126 -7.96 -15.61 -1.29
CA LYS A 126 -9.00 -16.30 -0.51
C LYS A 126 -10.31 -16.46 -1.27
N ARG A 127 -10.81 -15.42 -1.94
CA ARG A 127 -12.11 -15.48 -2.63
C ARG A 127 -12.11 -16.43 -3.84
N TYR A 128 -10.93 -16.78 -4.35
CA TYR A 128 -10.76 -17.73 -5.46
C TYR A 128 -10.26 -19.10 -5.00
N GLY A 129 -10.48 -19.45 -3.72
CA GLY A 129 -10.17 -20.77 -3.18
C GLY A 129 -8.68 -21.03 -3.09
N ASP A 130 -7.95 -20.11 -2.45
CA ASP A 130 -6.51 -20.20 -2.24
C ASP A 130 -5.70 -20.20 -3.56
N ARG A 131 -6.12 -19.32 -4.49
CA ARG A 131 -5.49 -19.14 -5.80
C ARG A 131 -5.63 -17.71 -6.31
N ILE A 132 -4.61 -17.23 -7.02
CA ILE A 132 -4.70 -16.01 -7.82
C ILE A 132 -5.19 -16.39 -9.23
N PRO A 133 -6.29 -15.79 -9.73
CA PRO A 133 -6.75 -16.07 -11.08
C PRO A 133 -5.76 -15.53 -12.11
N LYS A 134 -5.57 -16.26 -13.21
CA LYS A 134 -4.67 -15.87 -14.29
C LYS A 134 -5.18 -14.61 -15.00
N ARG A 135 -4.29 -13.91 -15.72
CA ARG A 135 -4.65 -12.74 -16.52
C ARG A 135 -5.73 -13.03 -17.57
N SER A 136 -5.70 -14.22 -18.16
CA SER A 136 -6.64 -14.69 -19.18
C SER A 136 -8.02 -15.02 -18.63
N GLU A 137 -8.17 -15.15 -17.31
CA GLU A 137 -9.46 -15.40 -16.68
C GLU A 137 -10.21 -14.08 -16.50
N THR A 138 -11.46 -14.05 -16.96
CA THR A 138 -12.35 -12.91 -16.69
C THR A 138 -12.61 -12.81 -15.20
N THR A 139 -12.26 -11.66 -14.62
CA THR A 139 -12.46 -11.38 -13.21
C THR A 139 -13.17 -10.06 -13.02
N ASN A 140 -13.94 -9.93 -11.95
CA ASN A 140 -14.68 -8.71 -11.67
C ASN A 140 -14.46 -8.27 -10.21
N PHE A 141 -13.22 -8.28 -9.71
CA PHE A 141 -12.96 -7.90 -8.31
C PHE A 141 -12.82 -6.39 -8.10
N THR A 142 -12.64 -5.58 -9.15
CA THR A 142 -12.54 -4.12 -9.08
C THR A 142 -13.88 -3.42 -9.32
N HIS A 143 -13.95 -2.13 -8.98
CA HIS A 143 -15.05 -1.24 -9.37
C HIS A 143 -14.53 0.13 -9.83
N ASP A 144 -15.27 0.79 -10.72
CA ASP A 144 -14.77 1.98 -11.44
C ASP A 144 -14.69 3.24 -10.59
N GLU A 145 -15.39 3.31 -9.47
CA GLU A 145 -15.43 4.52 -8.65
C GLU A 145 -14.29 4.56 -7.63
N THR A 146 -13.48 5.62 -7.68
CA THR A 146 -12.40 5.88 -6.72
C THR A 146 -12.95 6.33 -5.37
N ARG A 147 -12.76 5.53 -4.32
CA ARG A 147 -13.25 5.77 -2.96
C ARG A 147 -12.20 5.51 -1.88
N GLY A 148 -10.95 5.27 -2.27
CA GLY A 148 -9.90 4.73 -1.42
C GLY A 148 -10.09 3.25 -1.09
N CYS A 149 -10.87 2.52 -1.88
CA CYS A 149 -11.06 1.09 -1.68
C CYS A 149 -9.83 0.32 -2.18
N LEU A 150 -9.52 -0.82 -1.55
CA LEU A 150 -8.54 -1.80 -2.05
C LEU A 150 -8.82 -2.31 -3.48
N PHE A 151 -10.03 -2.10 -3.98
CA PHE A 151 -10.54 -2.60 -5.26
C PHE A 151 -11.01 -1.46 -6.19
N ASP A 152 -10.59 -0.22 -5.92
CA ASP A 152 -10.76 0.87 -6.87
C ASP A 152 -10.03 0.52 -8.18
N MET A 153 -10.72 0.63 -9.31
CA MET A 153 -10.13 0.57 -10.63
C MET A 153 -9.53 1.93 -10.95
N ASN A 154 -8.20 2.06 -10.83
CA ASN A 154 -7.51 3.31 -11.15
C ASN A 154 -7.20 3.36 -12.65
N GLY A 155 -8.23 3.62 -13.48
CA GLY A 155 -8.03 3.90 -14.91
C GLY A 155 -7.16 5.16 -15.12
N ILE A 156 -7.23 6.10 -14.19
CA ILE A 156 -6.27 7.20 -14.05
C ILE A 156 -5.31 6.82 -12.91
N LYS A 157 -4.03 6.61 -13.22
CA LYS A 157 -3.06 6.11 -12.23
C LYS A 157 -2.87 7.01 -11.00
N SER A 158 -3.06 8.32 -11.13
CA SER A 158 -2.96 9.26 -10.01
C SER A 158 -3.98 8.97 -8.89
N ASP A 159 -5.11 8.34 -9.20
CA ASP A 159 -6.14 7.99 -8.23
C ASP A 159 -5.68 6.93 -7.20
N ILE A 160 -4.53 6.29 -7.44
CA ILE A 160 -3.91 5.37 -6.50
C ILE A 160 -3.65 6.02 -5.12
N ILE A 161 -3.50 7.34 -5.06
CA ILE A 161 -3.23 8.09 -3.83
C ILE A 161 -4.33 7.88 -2.78
N TYR A 162 -5.58 7.68 -3.22
CA TYR A 162 -6.72 7.51 -2.33
C TYR A 162 -6.70 6.14 -1.64
N SER A 163 -6.22 5.09 -2.31
CA SER A 163 -6.11 3.73 -1.73
C SER A 163 -4.75 3.47 -1.08
N THR A 164 -3.84 4.44 -1.10
CA THR A 164 -2.52 4.35 -0.44
C THR A 164 -2.40 5.27 0.78
N ASN A 165 -3.44 6.04 1.07
CA ASN A 165 -3.57 6.87 2.27
C ASN A 165 -4.90 6.58 2.97
N LYS A 166 -4.88 5.75 4.02
CA LYS A 166 -6.07 5.22 4.72
C LYS A 166 -6.95 4.35 3.81
N PRO A 167 -6.39 3.27 3.21
CA PRO A 167 -7.18 2.31 2.44
C PRO A 167 -8.34 1.74 3.25
N GLN A 168 -9.37 1.32 2.53
CA GLN A 168 -10.55 0.67 3.10
C GLN A 168 -11.12 -0.43 2.19
N LEU A 169 -12.06 -1.22 2.70
CA LEU A 169 -13.05 -1.91 1.90
C LEU A 169 -14.35 -1.10 1.93
N CYS A 170 -14.88 -0.74 0.77
CA CYS A 170 -16.19 -0.10 0.68
C CYS A 170 -17.32 -1.13 0.92
N ASN A 171 -18.51 -0.68 1.30
CA ASN A 171 -19.64 -1.57 1.60
C ASN A 171 -19.95 -2.54 0.43
N LYS A 172 -19.90 -2.05 -0.82
CA LYS A 172 -20.11 -2.87 -2.01
C LYS A 172 -19.09 -4.01 -2.12
N CYS A 173 -17.82 -3.75 -1.81
CA CYS A 173 -16.77 -4.77 -1.79
C CYS A 173 -16.92 -5.74 -0.63
N ILE A 174 -17.31 -5.25 0.54
CA ILE A 174 -17.60 -6.10 1.72
C ILE A 174 -18.72 -7.07 1.38
N ASP A 175 -19.85 -6.58 0.89
CA ASP A 175 -21.01 -7.41 0.55
C ASP A 175 -20.66 -8.44 -0.53
N LYS A 176 -19.87 -8.03 -1.53
CA LYS A 176 -19.38 -8.93 -2.57
C LYS A 176 -18.50 -10.05 -2.01
N LEU A 177 -17.52 -9.72 -1.17
CA LEU A 177 -16.61 -10.69 -0.57
C LEU A 177 -17.35 -11.65 0.36
N LYS A 178 -18.35 -11.17 1.11
CA LYS A 178 -19.24 -12.01 1.94
C LYS A 178 -20.00 -13.03 1.09
N ASN A 179 -20.61 -12.57 -0.01
CA ASN A 179 -21.33 -13.43 -0.95
C ASN A 179 -20.43 -14.47 -1.63
N GLU A 180 -19.13 -14.20 -1.69
CA GLU A 180 -18.10 -15.09 -2.24
C GLU A 180 -17.42 -15.96 -1.17
N GLY A 181 -17.98 -16.00 0.04
CA GLY A 181 -17.58 -16.93 1.09
C GLY A 181 -16.48 -16.42 2.03
N ILE A 182 -16.10 -15.15 1.96
CA ILE A 182 -15.16 -14.57 2.94
C ILE A 182 -15.93 -14.25 4.22
N GLU A 183 -15.46 -14.80 5.34
CA GLU A 183 -16.07 -14.57 6.65
C GLU A 183 -16.06 -13.08 7.04
N GLU A 184 -17.16 -12.62 7.62
CA GLU A 184 -17.29 -11.25 8.11
C GLU A 184 -16.26 -10.89 9.20
N SER A 185 -15.88 -11.87 10.03
CA SER A 185 -14.80 -11.74 11.01
C SER A 185 -13.49 -11.29 10.36
N VAL A 186 -13.09 -11.95 9.28
CA VAL A 186 -11.87 -11.66 8.49
C VAL A 186 -11.95 -10.27 7.87
N LEU A 187 -13.08 -9.91 7.25
CA LEU A 187 -13.27 -8.58 6.65
C LEU A 187 -13.16 -7.46 7.69
N ASN A 188 -13.76 -7.66 8.87
CA ASN A 188 -13.69 -6.71 9.97
C ASN A 188 -12.27 -6.55 10.53
N GLU A 189 -11.51 -7.64 10.60
CA GLU A 189 -10.11 -7.59 11.03
C GLU A 189 -9.24 -6.87 9.99
N ILE A 190 -9.38 -7.19 8.71
CA ILE A 190 -8.70 -6.48 7.62
C ILE A 190 -9.02 -4.99 7.64
N GLN A 191 -10.29 -4.60 7.79
CA GLN A 191 -10.68 -3.19 7.85
C GLN A 191 -10.01 -2.45 9.02
N ARG A 192 -9.75 -3.11 10.15
CA ARG A 192 -8.99 -2.54 11.27
C ARG A 192 -7.50 -2.44 10.97
N GLU A 193 -6.93 -3.46 10.33
CA GLU A 193 -5.51 -3.47 9.98
C GLU A 193 -5.17 -2.45 8.88
N LEU A 194 -6.07 -2.21 7.93
CA LEU A 194 -5.90 -1.18 6.88
C LEU A 194 -5.75 0.23 7.45
N LYS A 195 -6.35 0.53 8.62
CA LYS A 195 -6.18 1.83 9.30
C LYS A 195 -4.74 2.10 9.75
N LYS A 196 -3.90 1.07 9.82
CA LYS A 196 -2.46 1.21 10.12
C LYS A 196 -1.67 1.71 8.91
N ILE A 197 -2.21 1.59 7.70
CA ILE A 197 -1.61 2.10 6.47
C ILE A 197 -2.02 3.57 6.34
N ASP A 198 -1.10 4.47 6.65
CA ASP A 198 -1.40 5.89 6.70
C ASP A 198 -0.13 6.70 6.46
N LYS A 199 -0.26 8.00 6.24
CA LYS A 199 0.89 8.91 6.20
C LYS A 199 1.50 9.09 7.59
N ASP A 200 2.77 9.50 7.62
CA ASP A 200 3.39 9.94 8.87
C ASP A 200 2.66 11.15 9.46
N LEU A 201 2.67 11.24 10.79
CA LEU A 201 2.00 12.33 11.51
C LEU A 201 2.47 13.71 11.03
N TYR A 202 3.77 13.86 10.76
CA TYR A 202 4.34 15.09 10.20
C TYR A 202 3.62 15.52 8.92
N TYR A 203 3.47 14.62 7.95
CA TYR A 203 2.83 14.93 6.67
C TYR A 203 1.33 15.16 6.82
N LYS A 204 0.65 14.48 7.75
CA LYS A 204 -0.76 14.78 8.06
C LYS A 204 -0.96 16.19 8.61
N ILE A 205 -0.05 16.64 9.49
CA ILE A 205 -0.08 18.00 10.02
C ILE A 205 0.21 18.99 8.88
N LEU A 206 1.19 18.71 8.02
CA LEU A 206 1.52 19.54 6.87
C LEU A 206 0.32 19.69 5.92
N ASP A 207 -0.32 18.56 5.55
CA ASP A 207 -1.51 18.53 4.70
C ASP A 207 -2.63 19.36 5.33
N PHE A 208 -2.89 19.19 6.64
CA PHE A 208 -3.90 19.98 7.36
C PHE A 208 -3.61 21.48 7.30
N ILE A 209 -2.36 21.90 7.48
CA ILE A 209 -1.96 23.31 7.40
C ILE A 209 -2.19 23.86 5.99
N GLN A 210 -1.86 23.09 4.96
CA GLN A 210 -2.01 23.49 3.56
C GLN A 210 -3.48 23.58 3.13
N GLU A 211 -4.31 22.63 3.56
CA GLU A 211 -5.74 22.58 3.24
C GLU A 211 -6.55 23.58 4.07
N ASN A 212 -6.12 23.87 5.31
CA ASN A 212 -6.88 24.67 6.29
C ASN A 212 -6.02 25.76 6.96
N PRO A 213 -5.45 26.72 6.21
CA PRO A 213 -4.48 27.69 6.73
C PRO A 213 -5.05 28.60 7.84
N ILE A 214 -6.33 28.99 7.76
CA ILE A 214 -6.98 29.82 8.79
C ILE A 214 -7.05 29.07 10.13
N TRP A 215 -7.45 27.79 10.10
CA TRP A 215 -7.47 26.96 11.30
C TRP A 215 -6.08 26.72 11.86
N ALA A 216 -5.09 26.52 10.99
CA ALA A 216 -3.69 26.38 11.42
C ALA A 216 -3.20 27.63 12.16
N ILE A 217 -3.54 28.84 11.67
CA ILE A 217 -3.21 30.10 12.34
C ILE A 217 -3.89 30.16 13.72
N ILE A 218 -5.20 29.91 13.79
CA ILE A 218 -5.96 29.94 15.05
C ILE A 218 -5.35 28.97 16.09
N ILE A 219 -5.10 27.73 15.69
CA ILE A 219 -4.51 26.70 16.58
C ILE A 219 -3.12 27.12 17.03
N SER A 220 -2.29 27.64 16.12
CA SER A 220 -0.93 28.10 16.44
C SER A 220 -0.95 29.27 17.43
N SER A 221 -1.85 30.24 17.26
CA SER A 221 -2.02 31.37 18.17
C SER A 221 -2.49 30.92 19.56
N LEU A 222 -3.48 30.03 19.64
CA LEU A 222 -3.95 29.47 20.91
C LEU A 222 -2.84 28.67 21.61
N THR A 223 -2.08 27.88 20.86
CA THR A 223 -0.93 27.11 21.37
C THR A 223 0.14 28.04 21.94
N ALA A 224 0.46 29.13 21.25
CA ALA A 224 1.44 30.12 21.73
C ALA A 224 0.99 30.79 23.03
N ILE A 225 -0.28 31.15 23.15
CA ILE A 225 -0.85 31.72 24.40
C ILE A 225 -0.73 30.71 25.55
N LEU A 226 -1.11 29.45 25.31
CA LEU A 226 -1.04 28.39 26.32
C LEU A 226 0.40 28.12 26.77
N LEU A 227 1.34 28.02 25.84
CA LEU A 227 2.76 27.86 26.16
C LEU A 227 3.31 29.05 26.95
N GLY A 228 2.87 30.27 26.63
CA GLY A 228 3.18 31.46 27.40
C GLY A 228 2.72 31.37 28.86
N ILE A 229 1.45 30.99 29.08
CA ILE A 229 0.88 30.81 30.43
C ILE A 229 1.65 29.73 31.21
N ILE A 230 1.89 28.57 30.59
CA ILE A 230 2.64 27.47 31.21
C ILE A 230 4.06 27.92 31.57
N GLY A 231 4.75 28.61 30.66
CA GLY A 231 6.08 29.14 30.89
C GLY A 231 6.13 30.12 32.06
N SER A 232 5.16 31.04 32.15
CA SER A 232 5.05 31.97 33.28
C SER A 232 4.82 31.26 34.61
N VAL A 233 3.91 30.28 34.65
CA VAL A 233 3.62 29.51 35.88
C VAL A 233 4.84 28.71 36.33
N LEU A 234 5.52 28.02 35.40
CA LEU A 234 6.74 27.27 35.70
C LEU A 234 7.86 28.19 36.22
N ALA A 235 8.03 29.36 35.61
CA ALA A 235 9.02 30.35 36.06
C ALA A 235 8.74 30.82 37.50
N SER A 236 7.47 31.07 37.85
CA SER A 236 7.08 31.41 39.21
C SER A 236 7.41 30.31 40.21
N PHE A 237 7.08 29.04 39.91
CA PHE A 237 7.43 27.91 40.77
C PHE A 237 8.94 27.73 40.95
N ILE A 238 9.71 27.83 39.86
CA ILE A 238 11.17 27.72 39.92
C ILE A 238 11.76 28.85 40.76
N TYR A 239 11.25 30.07 40.61
CA TYR A 239 11.69 31.22 41.41
C TYR A 239 11.45 31.01 42.91
N GLU A 240 10.30 30.47 43.30
CA GLU A 240 10.00 30.15 44.71
C GLU A 240 10.88 29.03 45.28
N ILE A 241 11.30 28.05 44.48
CA ILE A 241 12.17 26.95 44.94
C ILE A 241 13.62 27.40 45.12
N ILE A 242 14.09 28.34 44.28
CA ILE A 242 15.47 28.84 44.32
C ILE A 242 15.66 29.89 45.43
N LYS A 243 14.59 30.54 45.84
CA LYS A 243 14.57 31.57 46.89
C LYS A 243 14.58 30.95 48.28
#